data_AF-A0A553L0Y1-F1
#
_entry.id   AF-A0A553L0Y1-F1
#
_cell.length_a   1.000
_cell.length_b   1.000
_cell.length_c   1.000
_cell.angle_alpha   90.00
_cell.angle_beta   90.00
_cell.angle_gamma   90.00
#
_symmetry.space_group_name_H-M   'P 1'
#
loop_
_entity.id
_entity.type
_entity.pdbx_description
1 polymer ?
#
loop_
_entity_poly.entity_id
_entity_poly.type
_entity_poly.pdbx_seq_one_letter_code
_entity_poly.pdbx_strand_id
1 'polypeptide(L)'
;MNSKVLFYAFLIWLISGCAQVPPSSVTVSQSIGNDVLSMSQAHAAFVNAYFDELEKEINDLIDNKYAPELIADSVKEHKEWYEDSNDKDASIIYAIEEAFVNTNEKSNEQIVSETNGALLGLQYFFEIINEDVAKRRSQLLTPIREKRNQLLNAIDANYQNIIRKNATITGLLSSVVEVHEAQDKILSELGFEEGMRGKVGNSISQISNAMKDFRSKVEARSNTVTDIEKGFDELSSNLSSLIE
;
A
#
# COMPACT_ATOMS: atom_id res chain seq x y z
N MET A 1 -17.40 -63.36 47.33
CA MET A 1 -16.60 -62.90 46.17
C MET A 1 -15.40 -62.14 46.74
N ASN A 2 -14.17 -62.58 46.49
CA ASN A 2 -12.97 -62.03 47.16
C ASN A 2 -12.77 -60.56 46.80
N SER A 3 -12.60 -59.67 47.79
CA SER A 3 -12.44 -58.22 47.58
C SER A 3 -11.24 -57.88 46.67
N LYS A 4 -10.22 -58.75 46.65
CA LYS A 4 -9.07 -58.64 45.74
C LYS A 4 -9.46 -58.83 44.27
N VAL A 5 -10.42 -59.71 43.96
CA VAL A 5 -10.89 -59.96 42.58
C VAL A 5 -11.71 -58.78 42.06
N LEU A 6 -12.52 -58.16 42.93
CA LEU A 6 -13.24 -56.91 42.62
C LEU A 6 -12.27 -55.75 42.37
N PHE A 7 -11.18 -55.66 43.13
CA PHE A 7 -10.15 -54.64 42.94
C PHE A 7 -9.39 -54.81 41.62
N TYR A 8 -9.00 -56.04 41.25
CA TYR A 8 -8.36 -56.30 39.95
C TYR A 8 -9.31 -56.09 38.76
N ALA A 9 -10.59 -56.42 38.89
CA ALA A 9 -11.59 -56.14 37.86
C ALA A 9 -11.80 -54.63 37.65
N PHE A 10 -11.80 -53.84 38.72
CA PHE A 10 -11.88 -52.38 38.66
C PHE A 10 -10.60 -51.76 38.06
N LEU A 11 -9.42 -52.31 38.39
CA LEU A 11 -8.14 -51.86 37.84
C LEU A 11 -8.00 -52.14 36.34
N ILE A 12 -8.53 -53.27 35.85
CA ILE A 12 -8.56 -53.62 34.42
C ILE A 12 -9.54 -52.73 33.63
N TRP A 13 -10.63 -52.29 34.26
CA TRP A 13 -11.61 -51.37 33.65
C TRP A 13 -11.06 -49.94 33.51
N LEU A 14 -10.11 -49.54 34.35
CA LEU A 14 -9.46 -48.22 34.30
C LEU A 14 -8.44 -48.09 33.15
N ILE A 15 -7.93 -49.20 32.60
CA ILE A 15 -6.91 -49.18 31.53
C ILE A 15 -7.54 -49.17 30.12
N SER A 16 -8.87 -49.31 30.00
CA SER A 16 -9.57 -49.25 28.70
C SER A 16 -9.82 -47.82 28.21
N GLY A 17 -9.33 -46.82 28.95
CA GLY A 17 -9.53 -45.39 28.69
C GLY A 17 -8.51 -44.73 27.76
N CYS A 18 -7.63 -45.47 27.07
CA CYS A 18 -6.83 -44.91 25.98
C CYS A 18 -7.78 -44.58 24.81
N ALA A 19 -8.36 -43.37 24.84
CA ALA A 19 -9.22 -42.85 23.80
C ALA A 19 -8.45 -42.85 22.47
N GLN A 20 -8.72 -43.85 21.64
CA GLN A 20 -8.12 -43.99 20.33
C GLN A 20 -8.54 -42.78 19.50
N VAL A 21 -7.57 -41.93 19.14
CA VAL A 21 -7.80 -40.73 18.34
C VAL A 21 -8.45 -41.17 17.02
N PRO A 22 -9.70 -40.74 16.73
CA PRO A 22 -10.40 -41.23 15.57
C PRO A 22 -9.75 -40.68 14.28
N PRO A 23 -9.67 -41.47 13.19
CA PRO A 23 -9.09 -41.06 11.91
C PRO A 23 -9.70 -39.77 11.32
N SER A 24 -10.96 -39.49 11.66
CA SER A 24 -11.65 -38.25 11.32
C SER A 24 -10.92 -36.98 11.77
N SER A 25 -10.17 -37.05 12.89
CA SER A 25 -9.40 -35.91 13.39
C SER A 25 -8.28 -35.49 12.43
N VAL A 26 -7.66 -36.44 11.73
CA VAL A 26 -6.63 -36.15 10.71
C VAL A 26 -7.25 -35.45 9.49
N THR A 27 -8.39 -35.96 9.00
CA THR A 27 -9.11 -35.35 7.86
C THR A 27 -9.60 -33.93 8.17
N VAL A 28 -10.13 -33.70 9.37
CA VAL A 28 -10.55 -32.37 9.81
C VAL A 28 -9.34 -31.43 9.90
N SER A 29 -8.21 -31.89 10.44
CA SER A 29 -6.98 -31.09 10.52
C SER A 29 -6.44 -30.70 9.14
N GLN A 30 -6.48 -31.62 8.17
CA GLN A 30 -6.12 -31.35 6.77
C GLN A 30 -7.06 -30.32 6.11
N SER A 31 -8.37 -30.41 6.35
CA SER A 31 -9.33 -29.42 5.85
C SER A 31 -9.05 -28.02 6.41
N ILE A 32 -8.71 -27.92 7.70
CA ILE A 32 -8.32 -26.66 8.33
C ILE A 32 -7.09 -26.06 7.64
N GLY A 33 -6.09 -26.87 7.28
CA GLY A 33 -4.92 -26.41 6.53
C GLY A 33 -5.30 -25.76 5.18
N ASN A 34 -6.22 -26.38 4.43
CA ASN A 34 -6.72 -25.86 3.16
C ASN A 34 -7.53 -24.57 3.34
N ASP A 35 -8.39 -24.50 4.36
CA ASP A 35 -9.19 -23.32 4.66
C ASP A 35 -8.32 -22.13 5.07
N VAL A 36 -7.26 -22.39 5.86
CA VAL A 36 -6.27 -21.39 6.26
C VAL A 36 -5.50 -20.86 5.03
N LEU A 37 -5.15 -21.72 4.08
CA LEU A 37 -4.52 -21.30 2.82
C LEU A 37 -5.46 -20.43 1.99
N SER A 38 -6.73 -20.83 1.84
CA SER A 38 -7.74 -20.06 1.11
C SER A 38 -7.97 -18.69 1.75
N MET A 39 -8.03 -18.62 3.08
CA MET A 39 -8.18 -17.36 3.81
C MET A 39 -6.96 -16.44 3.67
N SER A 40 -5.75 -17.01 3.66
CA SER A 40 -4.51 -16.27 3.38
C SER A 40 -4.57 -15.59 2.00
N GLN A 41 -4.95 -16.35 0.98
CA GLN A 41 -5.08 -15.85 -0.40
C GLN A 41 -6.14 -14.76 -0.51
N ALA A 42 -7.31 -14.95 0.12
CA ALA A 42 -8.38 -13.95 0.11
C ALA A 42 -7.96 -12.63 0.79
N HIS A 43 -7.25 -12.71 1.93
CA HIS A 43 -6.74 -11.51 2.61
C HIS A 43 -5.66 -10.80 1.78
N ALA A 44 -4.74 -11.54 1.16
CA ALA A 44 -3.73 -10.95 0.28
C ALA A 44 -4.38 -10.28 -0.96
N ALA A 45 -5.39 -10.93 -1.56
CA ALA A 45 -6.13 -10.36 -2.68
C ALA A 45 -6.86 -9.06 -2.30
N PHE A 46 -7.48 -9.01 -1.12
CA PHE A 46 -8.11 -7.80 -0.60
C PHE A 46 -7.11 -6.66 -0.39
N VAL A 47 -5.95 -6.94 0.21
CA VAL A 47 -4.89 -5.94 0.39
C VAL A 47 -4.43 -5.40 -0.96
N ASN A 48 -4.17 -6.28 -1.93
CA ASN A 48 -3.78 -5.84 -3.27
C ASN A 48 -4.84 -4.93 -3.90
N ALA A 49 -6.10 -5.36 -3.93
CA ALA A 49 -7.19 -4.57 -4.51
C ALA A 49 -7.37 -3.21 -3.84
N TYR A 50 -7.26 -3.15 -2.51
CA TYR A 50 -7.37 -1.90 -1.76
C TYR A 50 -6.24 -0.93 -2.11
N PHE A 51 -5.00 -1.40 -2.11
CA PHE A 51 -3.86 -0.55 -2.43
C PHE A 51 -3.81 -0.19 -3.92
N ASP A 52 -4.30 -1.03 -4.82
CA ASP A 52 -4.44 -0.70 -6.25
C ASP A 52 -5.40 0.47 -6.46
N GLU A 53 -6.54 0.51 -5.75
CA GLU A 53 -7.45 1.65 -5.81
C GLU A 53 -6.81 2.91 -5.22
N LEU A 54 -6.07 2.82 -4.11
CA LEU A 54 -5.35 3.97 -3.56
C LEU A 54 -4.30 4.55 -4.52
N GLU A 55 -3.51 3.69 -5.16
CA GLU A 55 -2.53 4.15 -6.15
C GLU A 55 -3.22 4.81 -7.34
N LYS A 56 -4.36 4.26 -7.78
CA LYS A 56 -5.17 4.86 -8.84
C LYS A 56 -5.71 6.23 -8.45
N GLU A 57 -6.30 6.38 -7.26
CA GLU A 57 -6.81 7.67 -6.77
C GLU A 57 -5.71 8.74 -6.72
N ILE A 58 -4.49 8.38 -6.27
CA ILE A 58 -3.36 9.31 -6.24
C ILE A 58 -2.92 9.69 -7.64
N ASN A 59 -2.82 8.73 -8.56
CA ASN A 59 -2.47 9.02 -9.95
C ASN A 59 -3.53 9.92 -10.60
N ASP A 60 -4.82 9.62 -10.41
CA ASP A 60 -5.93 10.44 -10.93
C ASP A 60 -5.85 11.88 -10.42
N LEU A 61 -5.50 12.07 -9.14
CA LEU A 61 -5.34 13.39 -8.57
C LEU A 61 -4.11 14.13 -9.12
N ILE A 62 -3.00 13.42 -9.31
CA ILE A 62 -1.80 14.00 -9.89
C ILE A 62 -2.07 14.44 -11.32
N ASP A 63 -2.66 13.56 -12.13
CA ASP A 63 -2.82 13.75 -13.57
C ASP A 63 -3.91 14.77 -13.89
N ASN A 64 -5.02 14.75 -13.14
CA ASN A 64 -6.19 15.57 -13.46
C ASN A 64 -6.29 16.86 -12.62
N LYS A 65 -5.46 17.02 -11.59
CA LYS A 65 -5.50 18.20 -10.71
C LYS A 65 -4.14 18.84 -10.49
N TYR A 66 -3.17 18.10 -9.96
CA TYR A 66 -1.87 18.69 -9.62
C TYR A 66 -1.08 19.14 -10.84
N ALA A 67 -0.89 18.29 -11.84
CA ALA A 67 -0.10 18.63 -13.02
C ALA A 67 -0.71 19.80 -13.82
N PRO A 68 -2.03 19.86 -14.07
CA PRO A 68 -2.65 21.02 -14.70
C PRO A 68 -2.46 22.32 -13.90
N GLU A 69 -2.61 22.27 -12.56
CA GLU A 69 -2.45 23.45 -11.71
C GLU A 69 -0.99 23.92 -11.65
N LEU A 70 -0.05 22.97 -11.54
CA LEU A 70 1.38 23.26 -11.58
C LEU A 70 1.77 23.94 -12.89
N ILE A 71 1.29 23.44 -14.03
CA ILE A 71 1.53 24.09 -15.33
C ILE A 71 0.96 25.51 -15.33
N ALA A 72 -0.27 25.71 -14.87
CA ALA A 72 -0.92 27.01 -14.86
C ALA A 72 -0.17 28.02 -13.99
N ASP A 73 0.21 27.62 -12.77
CA ASP A 73 0.97 28.45 -11.84
C ASP A 73 2.38 28.72 -12.37
N SER A 74 3.10 27.73 -12.90
CA SER A 74 4.43 27.93 -13.47
C SER A 74 4.44 28.85 -14.69
N VAL A 75 3.41 28.79 -15.56
CA VAL A 75 3.26 29.75 -16.67
C VAL A 75 3.00 31.16 -16.14
N LYS A 76 2.15 31.29 -15.12
CA LYS A 76 1.85 32.58 -14.50
C LYS A 76 3.09 33.19 -13.83
N GLU A 77 3.87 32.41 -13.11
CA GLU A 77 5.13 32.84 -12.49
C GLU A 77 6.15 33.28 -13.55
N HIS A 78 6.29 32.55 -14.65
CA HIS A 78 7.15 32.95 -15.76
C HIS A 78 6.69 34.24 -16.44
N LYS A 79 5.38 34.50 -16.46
CA LYS A 79 4.82 35.77 -16.93
C LYS A 79 5.16 36.93 -16.00
N GLU A 80 4.93 36.78 -14.71
CA GLU A 80 5.24 37.81 -13.71
C GLU A 80 6.74 38.12 -13.69
N TRP A 81 7.59 37.09 -13.74
CA TRP A 81 9.03 37.26 -13.89
C TRP A 81 9.41 38.03 -15.17
N TYR A 82 8.76 37.74 -16.30
CA TYR A 82 9.01 38.44 -17.56
C TYR A 82 8.60 39.92 -17.52
N GLU A 83 7.50 40.26 -16.86
CA GLU A 83 7.03 41.64 -16.74
C GLU A 83 7.99 42.50 -15.89
N ASP A 84 8.65 41.89 -14.89
CA ASP A 84 9.55 42.57 -13.94
C ASP A 84 11.05 42.44 -14.27
N SER A 85 11.44 41.54 -15.18
CA SER A 85 12.84 41.24 -15.50
C SER A 85 13.45 42.20 -16.53
N ASN A 86 14.70 42.61 -16.28
CA ASN A 86 15.55 43.28 -17.26
C ASN A 86 16.18 42.33 -18.29
N ASP A 87 16.12 41.02 -18.04
CA ASP A 87 16.62 39.96 -18.90
C ASP A 87 15.43 39.13 -19.39
N LYS A 88 14.84 39.55 -20.51
CA LYS A 88 13.61 38.95 -21.06
C LYS A 88 13.86 37.69 -21.87
N ASP A 89 15.10 37.50 -22.32
CA ASP A 89 15.49 36.45 -23.26
C ASP A 89 15.42 35.04 -22.64
N ALA A 90 15.37 34.92 -21.30
CA ALA A 90 15.24 33.63 -20.62
C ALA A 90 13.78 33.15 -20.42
N SER A 91 12.77 33.96 -20.77
CA SER A 91 11.37 33.56 -20.60
C SER A 91 10.87 32.72 -21.78
N ILE A 92 10.22 31.60 -21.48
CA ILE A 92 9.46 30.84 -22.49
C ILE A 92 8.36 31.70 -23.15
N ILE A 93 7.76 32.62 -22.41
CA ILE A 93 6.72 33.51 -22.95
C ILE A 93 7.33 34.46 -23.98
N TYR A 94 8.52 34.98 -23.71
CA TYR A 94 9.23 35.82 -24.66
C TYR A 94 9.62 35.05 -25.93
N ALA A 95 10.16 33.84 -25.79
CA ALA A 95 10.52 33.01 -26.94
C ALA A 95 9.30 32.69 -27.82
N ILE A 96 8.14 32.45 -27.20
CA ILE A 96 6.86 32.27 -27.91
C ILE A 96 6.42 33.58 -28.57
N GLU A 97 6.37 34.70 -27.85
CA GLU A 97 5.97 36.00 -28.41
C GLU A 97 6.83 36.40 -29.61
N GLU A 98 8.16 36.27 -29.51
CA GLU A 98 9.08 36.53 -30.62
C GLU A 98 8.79 35.63 -31.82
N ALA A 99 8.60 34.32 -31.60
CA ALA A 99 8.31 33.40 -32.69
C ALA A 99 6.98 33.69 -33.42
N PHE A 100 6.00 34.31 -32.76
CA PHE A 100 4.65 34.53 -33.32
C PHE A 100 4.35 35.99 -33.72
N VAL A 101 5.12 36.98 -33.26
CA VAL A 101 4.90 38.40 -33.58
C VAL A 101 5.76 38.85 -34.78
N ASN A 102 5.17 39.68 -35.65
CA ASN A 102 5.81 40.35 -36.80
C ASN A 102 6.44 39.42 -37.87
N THR A 103 5.87 38.24 -38.11
CA THR A 103 6.30 37.31 -39.16
C THR A 103 6.36 37.92 -40.57
N ASN A 104 5.59 38.98 -40.82
CA ASN A 104 5.54 39.68 -42.12
C ASN A 104 6.80 40.49 -42.44
N GLU A 105 7.63 40.80 -41.45
CA GLU A 105 8.85 41.60 -41.57
C GLU A 105 10.13 40.75 -41.40
N LYS A 106 9.99 39.47 -41.02
CA LYS A 106 11.08 38.55 -40.72
C LYS A 106 11.50 37.75 -41.96
N SER A 107 12.80 37.48 -42.09
CA SER A 107 13.28 36.55 -43.12
C SER A 107 12.88 35.11 -42.77
N ASN A 108 12.81 34.21 -43.76
CA ASN A 108 12.52 32.79 -43.50
C ASN A 108 13.52 32.16 -42.53
N GLU A 109 14.80 32.55 -42.59
CA GLU A 109 15.84 32.04 -41.68
C GLU A 109 15.62 32.53 -40.24
N GLN A 110 15.20 33.79 -40.08
CA GLN A 110 14.85 34.35 -38.78
C GLN A 110 13.61 33.68 -38.18
N ILE A 111 12.56 33.47 -38.96
CA ILE A 111 11.35 32.75 -38.54
C ILE A 111 11.72 31.35 -38.03
N VAL A 112 12.54 30.60 -38.78
CA VAL A 112 12.96 29.25 -38.39
C VAL A 112 13.80 29.27 -37.11
N SER A 113 14.74 30.21 -36.98
CA SER A 113 15.60 30.32 -35.79
C SER A 113 14.78 30.60 -34.52
N GLU A 114 13.89 31.59 -34.56
CA GLU A 114 13.06 31.98 -33.40
C GLU A 114 12.04 30.89 -33.04
N THR A 115 11.43 30.24 -34.05
CA THR A 115 10.53 29.10 -33.82
C THR A 115 11.26 27.94 -33.13
N ASN A 116 12.50 27.65 -33.53
CA ASN A 116 13.31 26.62 -32.88
C ASN A 116 13.68 27.01 -31.44
N GLY A 117 13.98 28.28 -31.18
CA GLY A 117 14.21 28.80 -29.82
C GLY A 117 12.98 28.62 -28.93
N ALA A 118 11.79 28.97 -29.41
CA ALA A 118 10.53 28.77 -28.71
C ALA A 118 10.27 27.28 -28.41
N LEU A 119 10.54 26.40 -29.38
CA LEU A 119 10.38 24.96 -29.20
C LEU A 119 11.33 24.41 -28.14
N LEU A 120 12.60 24.82 -28.13
CA LEU A 120 13.57 24.41 -27.12
C LEU A 120 13.18 24.90 -25.71
N GLY A 121 12.72 26.15 -25.59
CA GLY A 121 12.20 26.69 -24.34
C GLY A 121 10.99 25.90 -23.82
N LEU A 122 10.06 25.54 -24.71
CA LEU A 122 8.90 24.72 -24.37
C LEU A 122 9.27 23.30 -23.96
N GLN A 123 10.24 22.69 -24.64
CA GLN A 123 10.75 21.38 -24.27
C GLN A 123 11.38 21.40 -22.87
N TYR A 124 12.25 22.39 -22.60
CA TYR A 124 12.89 22.53 -21.30
C TYR A 124 11.88 22.78 -20.18
N PHE A 125 10.89 23.65 -20.42
CA PHE A 125 9.79 23.89 -19.48
C PHE A 125 9.01 22.61 -19.18
N PHE A 126 8.60 21.86 -20.20
CA PHE A 126 7.91 20.59 -19.99
C PHE A 126 8.77 19.53 -19.30
N GLU A 127 10.08 19.52 -19.54
CA GLU A 127 11.00 18.60 -18.85
C GLU A 127 10.99 18.86 -17.34
N ILE A 128 11.13 20.11 -16.92
CA ILE A 128 11.08 20.52 -15.50
C ILE A 128 9.74 20.12 -14.87
N ILE A 129 8.62 20.47 -15.52
CA ILE A 129 7.28 20.15 -15.01
C ILE A 129 7.10 18.63 -14.87
N ASN A 130 7.54 17.86 -15.86
CA ASN A 130 7.44 16.40 -15.80
C ASN A 130 8.32 15.82 -14.68
N GLU A 131 9.51 16.38 -14.44
CA GLU A 131 10.38 15.98 -13.35
C GLU A 131 9.70 16.22 -11.99
N ASP A 132 9.11 17.40 -11.78
CA ASP A 132 8.40 17.75 -10.55
C ASP A 132 7.17 16.86 -10.31
N VAL A 133 6.38 16.62 -11.36
CA VAL A 133 5.23 15.70 -11.31
C VAL A 133 5.70 14.28 -10.98
N ALA A 134 6.77 13.78 -11.61
CA ALA A 134 7.30 12.45 -11.37
C ALA A 134 7.85 12.30 -9.95
N LYS A 135 8.60 13.30 -9.47
CA LYS A 135 9.12 13.36 -8.10
C LYS A 135 7.98 13.32 -7.09
N ARG A 136 6.95 14.14 -7.29
CA ARG A 136 5.80 14.19 -6.38
C ARG A 136 5.02 12.88 -6.36
N ARG A 137 4.80 12.28 -7.53
CA ARG A 137 4.20 10.94 -7.64
C ARG A 137 5.00 9.90 -6.86
N SER A 138 6.31 9.89 -7.00
CA SER A 138 7.20 8.97 -6.29
C SER A 138 7.10 9.15 -4.77
N GLN A 139 7.13 10.40 -4.28
CA GLN A 139 7.03 10.71 -2.84
C GLN A 139 5.74 10.20 -2.20
N LEU A 140 4.62 10.21 -2.92
CA LEU A 140 3.33 9.73 -2.41
C LEU A 140 3.17 8.22 -2.52
N LEU A 141 3.57 7.62 -3.66
CA LEU A 141 3.35 6.19 -3.90
C LEU A 141 4.33 5.29 -3.15
N THR A 142 5.55 5.77 -2.86
CA THR A 142 6.57 4.98 -2.15
C THR A 142 6.10 4.49 -0.77
N PRO A 143 5.67 5.36 0.17
CA PRO A 143 5.24 4.89 1.49
C PRO A 143 4.00 3.98 1.43
N ILE A 144 3.13 4.17 0.43
CA ILE A 144 1.95 3.31 0.21
C ILE A 144 2.36 1.90 -0.22
N ARG A 145 3.29 1.80 -1.16
CA ARG A 145 3.83 0.51 -1.62
C ARG A 145 4.60 -0.20 -0.52
N GLU A 146 5.36 0.52 0.29
CA GLU A 146 6.03 -0.03 1.46
C GLU A 146 5.03 -0.59 2.47
N LYS A 147 3.95 0.15 2.76
CA LYS A 147 2.86 -0.32 3.62
C LYS A 147 2.15 -1.55 3.09
N ARG A 148 1.88 -1.59 1.79
CA ARG A 148 1.34 -2.76 1.10
C ARG A 148 2.22 -3.98 1.35
N ASN A 149 3.53 -3.85 1.12
CA ASN A 149 4.49 -4.94 1.29
C ASN A 149 4.60 -5.39 2.74
N GLN A 150 4.63 -4.47 3.70
CA GLN A 150 4.61 -4.81 5.13
C GLN A 150 3.37 -5.61 5.50
N LEU A 151 2.20 -5.21 5.02
CA LEU A 151 0.94 -5.88 5.31
C LEU A 151 0.86 -7.27 4.67
N LEU A 152 1.30 -7.41 3.42
CA LEU A 152 1.40 -8.71 2.74
C LEU A 152 2.38 -9.65 3.44
N ASN A 153 3.54 -9.16 3.85
CA ASN A 153 4.52 -9.93 4.61
C ASN A 153 3.97 -10.35 5.98
N ALA A 154 3.23 -9.48 6.66
CA ALA A 154 2.59 -9.81 7.93
C ALA A 154 1.48 -10.86 7.75
N ILE A 155 0.71 -10.79 6.67
CA ILE A 155 -0.28 -11.81 6.30
C ILE A 155 0.45 -13.14 6.08
N ASP A 156 1.44 -13.19 5.19
CA ASP A 156 2.16 -14.43 4.88
C ASP A 156 2.82 -15.03 6.12
N ALA A 157 3.62 -14.26 6.86
CA ALA A 157 4.33 -14.75 8.05
C ALA A 157 3.38 -15.37 9.09
N ASN A 158 2.24 -14.74 9.34
CA ASN A 158 1.26 -15.25 10.29
C ASN A 158 0.53 -16.50 9.78
N TYR A 159 0.14 -16.53 8.51
CA TYR A 159 -0.51 -17.71 7.93
C TYR A 159 0.45 -18.90 7.82
N GLN A 160 1.71 -18.67 7.46
CA GLN A 160 2.75 -19.71 7.48
C GLN A 160 2.95 -20.28 8.89
N ASN A 161 2.87 -19.45 9.93
CA ASN A 161 2.92 -19.91 11.32
C ASN A 161 1.74 -20.85 11.65
N ILE A 162 0.51 -20.47 11.25
CA ILE A 162 -0.69 -21.30 11.44
C ILE A 162 -0.58 -22.62 10.65
N ILE A 163 -0.12 -22.58 9.40
CA ILE A 163 0.06 -23.76 8.55
C ILE A 163 1.10 -24.70 9.15
N ARG A 164 2.27 -24.20 9.59
CA ARG A 164 3.30 -25.03 10.25
C ARG A 164 2.77 -25.70 11.51
N LYS A 165 2.03 -24.96 12.35
CA LYS A 165 1.41 -25.51 13.56
C LYS A 165 0.34 -26.55 13.24
N ASN A 166 -0.50 -26.32 12.22
CA ASN A 166 -1.48 -27.29 11.74
C ASN A 166 -0.82 -28.56 11.16
N ALA A 167 0.30 -28.44 10.44
CA ALA A 167 1.06 -29.58 9.95
C ALA A 167 1.63 -30.43 11.10
N THR A 168 2.14 -29.80 12.17
CA THR A 168 2.56 -30.49 13.40
C THR A 168 1.41 -31.24 14.05
N ILE A 169 0.23 -30.62 14.20
CA ILE A 169 -0.98 -31.28 14.74
C ILE A 169 -1.38 -32.47 13.86
N THR A 170 -1.41 -32.28 12.54
CA THR A 170 -1.77 -33.34 11.58
C THR A 170 -0.79 -34.52 11.67
N GLY A 171 0.52 -34.25 11.78
CA GLY A 171 1.55 -35.28 11.96
C GLY A 171 1.40 -36.05 13.27
N LEU A 172 1.08 -35.36 14.37
CA LEU A 172 0.83 -35.99 15.68
C LEU A 172 -0.46 -36.82 15.69
N LEU A 173 -1.54 -36.32 15.11
CA LEU A 173 -2.79 -37.07 14.92
C LEU A 173 -2.57 -38.31 14.04
N SER A 174 -1.69 -38.22 13.05
CA SER A 174 -1.27 -39.35 12.23
C SER A 174 -0.36 -40.33 12.98
N SER A 175 0.24 -39.92 14.11
CA SER A 175 1.31 -40.63 14.80
C SER A 175 0.94 -40.99 16.26
N VAL A 176 -0.33 -41.30 16.60
CA VAL A 176 -0.80 -41.97 17.86
C VAL A 176 -0.27 -41.42 19.22
N VAL A 177 0.48 -40.31 19.26
CA VAL A 177 1.07 -39.72 20.47
C VAL A 177 0.00 -38.89 21.19
N GLU A 178 0.10 -38.78 22.52
CA GLU A 178 -0.83 -38.04 23.39
C GLU A 178 -1.05 -36.60 22.88
N VAL A 179 -2.20 -36.39 22.26
CA VAL A 179 -2.58 -35.16 21.55
C VAL A 179 -2.73 -33.97 22.51
N HIS A 180 -3.01 -34.22 23.79
CA HIS A 180 -3.34 -33.18 24.77
C HIS A 180 -2.15 -32.29 25.17
N GLU A 181 -0.97 -32.85 25.45
CA GLU A 181 0.22 -32.04 25.80
C GLU A 181 0.68 -31.16 24.62
N ALA A 182 0.54 -31.66 23.40
CA ALA A 182 0.83 -30.87 22.20
C ALA A 182 -0.22 -29.80 21.94
N GLN A 183 -1.50 -30.08 22.18
CA GLN A 183 -2.59 -29.09 22.09
C GLN A 183 -2.37 -27.93 23.06
N ASP A 184 -2.09 -28.18 24.34
CA ASP A 184 -1.94 -27.12 25.35
C ASP A 184 -0.68 -26.26 25.11
N LYS A 185 0.41 -26.88 24.66
CA LYS A 185 1.62 -26.16 24.25
C LYS A 185 1.38 -25.29 23.01
N ILE A 186 0.67 -25.81 22.01
CA ILE A 186 0.38 -25.06 20.79
C ILE A 186 -0.66 -23.96 21.04
N LEU A 187 -1.67 -24.17 21.90
CA LEU A 187 -2.66 -23.16 22.26
C LEU A 187 -2.05 -21.97 23.03
N SER A 188 -1.09 -22.24 23.90
CA SER A 188 -0.32 -21.17 24.58
C SER A 188 0.66 -20.47 23.64
N GLU A 189 1.30 -21.18 22.69
CA GLU A 189 2.13 -20.58 21.63
C GLU A 189 1.33 -19.89 20.51
N LEU A 190 0.04 -20.23 20.34
CA LEU A 190 -0.89 -19.53 19.44
C LEU A 190 -1.28 -18.15 19.97
N GLY A 191 -0.83 -17.80 21.20
CA GLY A 191 -0.75 -16.47 21.80
C GLY A 191 -1.12 -15.35 20.83
N PHE A 192 -2.43 -15.12 20.69
CA PHE A 192 -2.99 -14.06 19.89
C PHE A 192 -2.81 -12.75 20.67
N GLU A 193 -1.57 -12.34 20.94
CA GLU A 193 -1.26 -11.15 21.76
C GLU A 193 -1.67 -9.82 21.10
N GLU A 194 -2.15 -9.86 19.86
CA GLU A 194 -3.08 -8.87 19.28
C GLU A 194 -3.54 -9.47 17.94
N GLY A 195 -4.83 -9.82 17.80
CA GLY A 195 -5.32 -10.57 16.64
C GLY A 195 -4.98 -9.89 15.31
N MET A 196 -4.53 -10.67 14.30
CA MET A 196 -4.21 -10.21 12.94
C MET A 196 -5.31 -9.32 12.33
N ARG A 197 -6.58 -9.68 12.59
CA ARG A 197 -7.74 -8.87 12.18
C ARG A 197 -7.69 -7.44 12.73
N GLY A 198 -7.24 -7.28 13.98
CA GLY A 198 -7.06 -5.96 14.61
C GLY A 198 -5.95 -5.17 13.94
N LYS A 199 -4.78 -5.78 13.71
CA LYS A 199 -3.64 -5.09 13.07
C LYS A 199 -3.94 -4.69 11.62
N VAL A 200 -4.44 -5.61 10.81
CA VAL A 200 -4.83 -5.35 9.41
C VAL A 200 -5.94 -4.30 9.35
N GLY A 201 -6.98 -4.44 10.18
CA GLY A 201 -8.09 -3.50 10.23
C GLY A 201 -7.67 -2.10 10.66
N ASN A 202 -6.78 -1.99 11.66
CA ASN A 202 -6.26 -0.71 12.13
C ASN A 202 -5.41 -0.02 11.05
N SER A 203 -4.46 -0.73 10.42
CA SER A 203 -3.64 -0.16 9.35
C SER A 203 -4.48 0.35 8.17
N ILE A 204 -5.50 -0.42 7.75
CA ILE A 204 -6.40 0.00 6.67
C ILE A 204 -7.23 1.22 7.10
N SER A 205 -7.75 1.24 8.34
CA SER A 205 -8.50 2.38 8.86
C SER A 205 -7.66 3.65 8.93
N GLN A 206 -6.40 3.55 9.36
CA GLN A 206 -5.49 4.69 9.44
C GLN A 206 -5.20 5.26 8.04
N ILE A 207 -4.91 4.39 7.07
CA ILE A 207 -4.70 4.81 5.67
C ILE A 207 -5.96 5.44 5.09
N SER A 208 -7.13 4.83 5.31
CA SER A 208 -8.42 5.37 4.84
C SER A 208 -8.71 6.75 5.42
N ASN A 209 -8.43 6.96 6.71
CA ASN A 209 -8.62 8.27 7.35
C ASN A 209 -7.64 9.31 6.79
N ALA A 210 -6.36 8.96 6.62
CA ALA A 210 -5.37 9.84 6.02
C ALA A 210 -5.77 10.26 4.60
N MET A 211 -6.26 9.31 3.79
CA MET A 211 -6.72 9.57 2.43
C MET A 211 -7.99 10.44 2.40
N LYS A 212 -8.93 10.20 3.32
CA LYS A 212 -10.15 11.02 3.46
C LYS A 212 -9.81 12.46 3.85
N ASP A 213 -8.93 12.65 4.83
CA ASP A 213 -8.50 13.96 5.30
C ASP A 213 -7.79 14.72 4.17
N PHE A 214 -6.89 14.02 3.49
CA PHE A 214 -6.20 14.54 2.31
C PHE A 214 -7.17 15.00 1.22
N ARG A 215 -8.12 14.15 0.82
CA ARG A 215 -9.14 14.49 -0.17
C ARG A 215 -9.95 15.71 0.24
N SER A 216 -10.40 15.75 1.50
CA SER A 216 -11.19 16.89 2.01
C SER A 216 -10.40 18.20 1.94
N LYS A 217 -9.08 18.16 2.20
CA LYS A 217 -8.21 19.34 2.15
C LYS A 217 -7.91 19.77 0.72
N VAL A 218 -7.66 18.82 -0.18
CA VAL A 218 -7.44 19.12 -1.60
C VAL A 218 -8.72 19.63 -2.25
N GLU A 219 -9.90 19.14 -1.87
CA GLU A 219 -11.19 19.66 -2.33
C GLU A 219 -11.52 21.04 -1.72
N ALA A 220 -11.23 21.27 -0.43
CA ALA A 220 -11.57 22.53 0.27
C ALA A 220 -10.59 23.69 0.01
N ARG A 221 -9.32 23.43 -0.34
CA ARG A 221 -8.28 24.46 -0.59
C ARG A 221 -8.05 24.76 -2.08
N SER A 222 -8.96 24.32 -2.96
CA SER A 222 -8.73 24.07 -4.39
C SER A 222 -8.55 25.28 -5.33
N ASN A 223 -7.64 26.22 -5.05
CA ASN A 223 -7.33 27.30 -6.01
C ASN A 223 -5.83 27.55 -6.28
N THR A 224 -4.89 26.83 -5.66
CA THR A 224 -3.43 27.03 -5.91
C THR A 224 -2.65 25.73 -5.79
N VAL A 225 -1.52 25.61 -6.51
CA VAL A 225 -0.61 24.46 -6.41
C VAL A 225 -0.05 24.30 -5.00
N THR A 226 0.27 25.40 -4.30
CA THR A 226 0.84 25.40 -2.95
C THR A 226 -0.06 24.69 -1.93
N ASP A 227 -1.38 24.85 -2.04
CA ASP A 227 -2.30 24.22 -1.12
C ASP A 227 -2.46 22.71 -1.37
N ILE A 228 -2.35 22.29 -2.63
CA ILE A 228 -2.27 20.88 -3.03
C ILE A 228 -0.98 20.26 -2.50
N GLU A 229 0.15 20.96 -2.63
CA GLU A 229 1.45 20.49 -2.13
C GLU A 229 1.47 20.31 -0.61
N LYS A 230 0.91 21.24 0.15
CA LYS A 230 0.74 21.07 1.60
C LYS A 230 -0.09 19.82 1.93
N GLY A 231 -1.16 19.57 1.16
CA GLY A 231 -1.97 18.36 1.31
C GLY A 231 -1.15 17.09 1.04
N PHE A 232 -0.32 17.10 0.01
CA PHE A 232 0.60 16.00 -0.31
C PHE A 232 1.64 15.77 0.79
N ASP A 233 2.23 16.83 1.33
CA ASP A 233 3.24 16.74 2.39
C ASP A 233 2.63 16.17 3.68
N GLU A 234 1.44 16.63 4.07
CA GLU A 234 0.70 16.10 5.20
C GLU A 234 0.35 14.61 5.02
N LEU A 235 -0.09 14.20 3.82
CA LEU A 235 -0.37 12.81 3.51
C LEU A 235 0.90 11.95 3.59
N SER A 236 1.99 12.40 2.98
CA SER A 236 3.28 11.71 3.00
C SER A 236 3.80 11.53 4.43
N SER A 237 3.73 12.58 5.26
CA SER A 237 4.13 12.52 6.66
C SER A 237 3.28 11.54 7.46
N ASN A 238 1.95 11.59 7.32
CA ASN A 238 1.05 10.67 8.00
C ASN A 238 1.34 9.21 7.60
N LEU A 239 1.48 8.93 6.30
CA LEU A 239 1.78 7.58 5.81
C LEU A 239 3.16 7.09 6.29
N SER A 240 4.16 7.97 6.32
CA SER A 240 5.49 7.65 6.82
C SER A 240 5.47 7.31 8.30
N SER A 241 4.72 8.05 9.11
CA SER A 241 4.58 7.76 10.56
C SER A 241 3.94 6.42 10.86
N LEU A 242 3.18 5.86 9.91
CA LEU A 242 2.61 4.54 10.07
C LEU A 242 3.65 3.44 9.87
N ILE A 243 4.74 3.68 9.12
CA ILE A 243 5.80 2.70 8.76
C ILE A 243 6.64 2.27 9.96
N GLU A 244 6.74 3.13 10.98
CA GLU A 244 7.39 2.89 12.28
C GLU A 244 6.50 2.05 13.24
#